data_AF-A0A3D2R399-F1
#
_entry.id   AF-A0A3D2R399-F1
#
_cell.length_a   1.000
_cell.length_b   1.000
_cell.length_c   1.000
_cell.angle_alpha   90.00
_cell.angle_beta   90.00
_cell.angle_gamma   90.00
#
_symmetry.space_group_name_H-M   'P 1'
#
loop_
_entity.id
_entity.type
_entity.pdbx_description
1 polymer ?
#
loop_
_entity_poly.entity_id
_entity_poly.type
_entity_poly.pdbx_seq_one_letter_code
_entity_poly.pdbx_strand_id
1 'polypeptide(L)'
;MKKASYFPHPQPLTPTTTAEPKQIGGRLVWVHPKKGRLKGVGTSQSIYYLWFEYLKRSEKYRKACGYEVDMTKEEKKEYASWFKQKKTKKLIGDFGNIFQYKTNAMGYTDVNDFYYKWWEKRGAELFGIQDTENELREFASYEDVVSLKSDIDDYEILLLPKVMPKTEMRKRVGKLITSIKEDADRGEADYPIVSDRVDVESLRNCLEVYDLMTDKNNKLTAVEVYAEVIGIKAEHKDLDLFTDARSERGMLRDWRVGLLKGKKADDEMLIGKALTYAKQKVQWRTKQRVKGQNEDIWVDTRKLTKDELEQLELIYYGKYLGILEKTPQSEERVKAKNYYKMATYRLFNKAKANIKAVEKGMFGEGH
;
A
#
# COMPACT_ATOMS: atom_id res chain seq x y z
N MET A 1 8.51 25.15 26.60
CA MET A 1 9.20 23.90 26.19
C MET A 1 8.19 23.01 25.49
N LYS A 2 8.50 22.40 24.33
CA LYS A 2 7.61 21.35 23.76
C LYS A 2 7.58 20.17 24.76
N LYS A 3 6.38 19.78 25.21
CA LYS A 3 6.22 18.60 26.07
C LYS A 3 6.77 17.37 25.34
N ALA A 4 7.40 16.45 26.08
CA ALA A 4 7.81 15.19 25.47
C ALA A 4 6.55 14.36 25.20
N SER A 5 6.43 13.87 23.97
CA SER A 5 5.37 12.94 23.59
C SER A 5 5.97 11.54 23.45
N TYR A 6 5.32 10.58 24.08
CA TYR A 6 5.58 9.16 23.86
C TYR A 6 4.72 8.69 22.68
N PHE A 7 5.29 7.86 21.81
CA PHE A 7 4.56 7.26 20.70
C PHE A 7 4.55 5.74 20.90
N PRO A 8 3.37 5.12 21.13
CA PRO A 8 3.25 3.70 21.42
C PRO A 8 3.67 2.83 20.23
N HIS A 9 3.93 1.55 20.49
CA HIS A 9 4.29 0.58 19.44
C HIS A 9 3.13 0.29 18.46
N PRO A 10 3.40 -0.16 17.21
CA PRO A 10 4.68 -0.60 16.62
C PRO A 10 5.74 0.49 16.65
N GLN A 11 7.04 0.12 16.73
CA GLN A 11 8.18 1.07 16.82
C GLN A 11 7.87 2.37 16.08
N PRO A 12 7.72 3.49 16.80
CA PRO A 12 7.13 4.68 16.23
C PRO A 12 8.01 5.13 15.08
N LEU A 13 7.48 4.98 13.87
CA LEU A 13 8.04 5.52 12.66
C LEU A 13 7.72 7.02 12.66
N THR A 14 8.06 7.71 13.74
CA THR A 14 7.87 9.15 13.88
C THR A 14 8.60 9.82 12.71
N PRO A 15 7.90 10.67 11.96
CA PRO A 15 8.49 11.29 10.78
C PRO A 15 9.62 12.20 11.21
N THR A 16 10.67 12.27 10.40
CA THR A 16 11.70 13.30 10.49
C THR A 16 12.17 13.68 9.09
N THR A 17 12.41 14.96 8.88
CA THR A 17 12.88 15.52 7.61
C THR A 17 14.40 15.55 7.48
N THR A 18 15.13 15.25 8.57
CA THR A 18 16.60 15.46 8.65
C THR A 18 17.41 14.16 8.66
N ALA A 19 16.74 13.01 8.61
CA ALA A 19 17.40 11.72 8.66
C ALA A 19 17.65 11.17 7.26
N GLU A 20 18.84 10.63 7.06
CA GLU A 20 19.20 9.87 5.86
C GLU A 20 19.17 8.36 6.17
N PRO A 21 18.67 7.53 5.24
CA PRO A 21 18.71 6.09 5.40
C PRO A 21 20.14 5.58 5.20
N LYS A 22 20.66 4.80 6.15
CA LYS A 22 21.95 4.10 6.04
C LYS A 22 21.81 2.63 6.39
N GLN A 23 22.47 1.78 5.61
CA GLN A 23 22.53 0.35 5.89
C GLN A 23 23.72 0.07 6.81
N ILE A 24 23.46 -0.39 8.03
CA ILE A 24 24.50 -0.70 9.03
C ILE A 24 24.26 -2.13 9.53
N GLY A 25 25.18 -3.04 9.24
CA GLY A 25 25.07 -4.44 9.67
C GLY A 25 23.82 -5.15 9.12
N GLY A 26 23.43 -4.86 7.87
CA GLY A 26 22.24 -5.42 7.22
C GLY A 26 20.89 -4.85 7.69
N ARG A 27 20.88 -3.90 8.63
CA ARG A 27 19.66 -3.20 9.07
C ARG A 27 19.63 -1.77 8.55
N LEU A 28 18.44 -1.32 8.14
CA LEU A 28 18.23 0.08 7.78
C LEU A 28 18.16 0.92 9.06
N VAL A 29 19.00 1.95 9.15
CA VAL A 29 19.09 2.86 10.29
C VAL A 29 19.04 4.29 9.78
N TRP A 30 18.28 5.12 10.48
CA TRP A 30 18.15 6.54 10.17
C TRP A 30 19.18 7.35 10.96
N VAL A 31 19.97 8.14 10.24
CA VAL A 31 21.13 8.86 10.80
C VAL A 31 21.05 10.34 10.44
N HIS A 32 21.28 11.20 11.42
CA HIS A 32 21.53 12.62 11.18
C HIS A 32 23.01 12.84 10.89
N PRO A 33 23.38 13.63 9.85
CA PRO A 33 24.78 13.86 9.47
C PRO A 33 25.69 14.29 10.63
N LYS A 34 25.15 15.06 11.58
CA LYS A 34 25.89 15.60 12.75
C LYS A 34 25.55 14.98 14.10
N LYS A 35 24.41 14.29 14.24
CA LYS A 35 23.85 13.87 15.55
C LYS A 35 23.82 12.34 15.73
N GLY A 36 24.33 11.60 14.75
CA GLY A 36 24.36 10.15 14.79
C GLY A 36 22.96 9.53 14.59
N ARG A 37 22.74 8.35 15.16
CA ARG A 37 21.51 7.58 14.98
C ARG A 37 20.30 8.32 15.58
N LEU A 38 19.25 8.48 14.79
CA LEU A 38 17.99 9.09 15.22
C LEU A 38 16.97 8.03 15.65
N LYS A 39 16.04 8.44 16.52
CA LYS A 39 14.80 7.71 16.82
C LYS A 39 13.73 8.26 15.87
N GLY A 40 13.32 7.48 14.88
CA GLY A 40 12.34 7.88 13.86
C GLY A 40 12.76 7.43 12.46
N VAL A 41 11.97 7.80 11.46
CA VAL A 41 12.20 7.49 10.03
C VAL A 41 11.95 8.68 9.12
N GLY A 42 12.45 8.63 7.89
CA GLY A 42 12.12 9.62 6.88
C GLY A 42 10.60 9.79 6.74
N THR A 43 10.13 11.02 6.59
CA THR A 43 8.69 11.37 6.60
C THR A 43 7.82 10.45 5.73
N SER A 44 8.25 10.14 4.51
CA SER A 44 7.48 9.27 3.59
C SER A 44 7.39 7.79 4.03
N GLN A 45 8.26 7.36 4.94
CA GLN A 45 8.24 6.03 5.55
C GLN A 45 7.54 6.04 6.93
N SER A 46 6.97 7.17 7.34
CA SER A 46 6.22 7.25 8.57
C SER A 46 4.82 6.65 8.41
N ILE A 47 4.43 5.80 9.36
CA ILE A 47 3.05 5.32 9.43
C ILE A 47 2.05 6.46 9.60
N TYR A 48 2.41 7.53 10.31
CA TYR A 48 1.54 8.69 10.51
C TYR A 48 1.40 9.54 9.26
N TYR A 49 2.45 9.59 8.44
CA TYR A 49 2.37 10.15 7.10
C TYR A 49 1.41 9.32 6.23
N LEU A 50 1.51 8.00 6.26
CA LEU A 50 0.56 7.16 5.53
C LEU A 50 -0.87 7.32 6.05
N TRP A 51 -1.09 7.39 7.37
CA TRP A 51 -2.40 7.67 7.95
C TRP A 51 -3.03 8.92 7.30
N PHE A 52 -2.24 10.00 7.22
CA PHE A 52 -2.63 11.25 6.60
C PHE A 52 -2.94 11.11 5.09
N GLU A 53 -2.09 10.39 4.35
CA GLU A 53 -2.29 10.14 2.93
C GLU A 53 -3.53 9.28 2.65
N TYR A 54 -3.83 8.31 3.51
CA TYR A 54 -5.04 7.50 3.41
C TYR A 54 -6.29 8.35 3.66
N LEU A 55 -6.28 9.27 4.62
CA LEU A 55 -7.40 10.19 4.84
C LEU A 55 -7.62 11.10 3.63
N LYS A 56 -6.57 11.50 2.92
CA LYS A 56 -6.68 12.25 1.66
C LYS A 56 -7.38 11.47 0.54
N ARG A 57 -7.42 10.13 0.59
CA ARG A 57 -8.17 9.31 -0.39
C ARG A 57 -9.63 9.10 0.01
N SER A 58 -10.07 9.62 1.16
CA SER A 58 -11.49 9.63 1.54
C SER A 58 -12.23 10.74 0.79
N GLU A 59 -13.11 10.33 -0.11
CA GLU A 59 -14.09 11.21 -0.76
C GLU A 59 -15.03 11.91 0.23
N LYS A 60 -15.40 11.22 1.33
CA LYS A 60 -16.23 11.81 2.39
C LYS A 60 -15.48 12.93 3.10
N TYR A 61 -14.21 12.71 3.45
CA TYR A 61 -13.40 13.73 4.11
C TYR A 61 -13.13 14.91 3.16
N ARG A 62 -12.84 14.64 1.89
CA ARG A 62 -12.71 15.66 0.83
C ARG A 62 -13.93 16.56 0.73
N LYS A 63 -15.12 15.96 0.71
CA LYS A 63 -16.39 16.70 0.72
C LYS A 63 -16.61 17.48 2.01
N ALA A 64 -16.27 16.91 3.16
CA ALA A 64 -16.36 17.61 4.45
C ALA A 64 -15.43 18.83 4.53
N CYS A 65 -14.30 18.83 3.84
CA CYS A 65 -13.42 19.99 3.68
C CYS A 65 -13.91 21.02 2.64
N GLY A 66 -15.08 20.82 2.04
CA GLY A 66 -15.71 21.78 1.11
C GLY A 66 -15.34 21.61 -0.36
N TYR A 67 -14.67 20.52 -0.75
CA TYR A 67 -14.36 20.24 -2.15
C TYR A 67 -15.50 19.49 -2.84
N GLU A 68 -15.64 19.72 -4.14
CA GLU A 68 -16.60 19.01 -4.98
C GLU A 68 -16.18 17.55 -5.16
N VAL A 69 -17.15 16.65 -4.99
CA VAL A 69 -16.97 15.20 -5.11
C VAL A 69 -18.23 14.60 -5.73
N ASP A 70 -18.05 13.89 -6.84
CA ASP A 70 -19.10 13.11 -7.48
C ASP A 70 -19.46 11.91 -6.58
N MET A 71 -20.69 11.90 -6.07
CA MET A 71 -21.19 10.81 -5.23
C MET A 71 -22.53 10.30 -5.76
N THR A 72 -22.69 8.97 -5.73
CA THR A 72 -23.96 8.28 -5.97
C THR A 72 -25.00 8.64 -4.90
N LYS A 73 -26.27 8.25 -5.12
CA LYS A 73 -27.34 8.52 -4.16
C LYS A 73 -27.09 7.79 -2.83
N GLU A 74 -26.55 6.59 -2.90
CA GLU A 74 -26.20 5.73 -1.77
C GLU A 74 -25.04 6.35 -0.97
N GLU A 75 -23.98 6.78 -1.64
CA GLU A 75 -22.82 7.43 -1.01
C GLU A 75 -23.20 8.76 -0.35
N LYS A 76 -24.14 9.53 -0.94
CA LYS A 76 -24.67 10.75 -0.31
C LYS A 76 -25.39 10.46 1.01
N LYS A 77 -26.15 9.36 1.08
CA LYS A 77 -26.82 8.93 2.33
C LYS A 77 -25.79 8.49 3.37
N GLU A 78 -24.79 7.70 2.96
CA GLU A 78 -23.71 7.26 3.84
C GLU A 78 -22.91 8.45 4.39
N TYR A 79 -22.55 9.41 3.52
CA TYR A 79 -21.91 10.67 3.90
C TYR A 79 -22.73 11.44 4.94
N ALA A 80 -24.03 11.62 4.71
CA ALA A 80 -24.88 12.37 5.64
C ALA A 80 -24.96 11.71 7.03
N SER A 81 -24.96 10.38 7.08
CA SER A 81 -24.88 9.61 8.34
C SER A 81 -23.52 9.78 9.01
N TRP A 82 -22.43 9.61 8.26
CA TRP A 82 -21.06 9.76 8.74
C TRP A 82 -20.77 11.18 9.27
N PHE A 83 -21.17 12.23 8.55
CA PHE A 83 -20.91 13.62 8.90
C PHE A 83 -21.62 14.08 10.18
N LYS A 84 -22.75 13.44 10.55
CA LYS A 84 -23.48 13.76 11.79
C LYS A 84 -22.79 13.24 13.05
N GLN A 85 -21.91 12.24 12.92
CA GLN A 85 -21.31 11.58 14.08
C GLN A 85 -20.36 12.52 14.84
N LYS A 86 -20.40 12.46 16.18
CA LYS A 86 -19.54 13.27 17.05
C LYS A 86 -18.05 13.03 16.76
N LYS A 87 -17.67 11.76 16.55
CA LYS A 87 -16.30 11.37 16.20
C LYS A 87 -15.82 12.00 14.89
N THR A 88 -16.67 12.06 13.87
CA THR A 88 -16.35 12.72 12.59
C THR A 88 -16.13 14.21 12.74
N LYS A 89 -16.95 14.90 13.54
CA LYS A 89 -16.76 16.33 13.82
C LYS A 89 -15.44 16.59 14.54
N LYS A 90 -15.08 15.73 15.50
CA LYS A 90 -13.76 15.77 16.17
C LYS A 90 -12.64 15.58 15.15
N LEU A 91 -12.72 14.53 14.31
CA LEU A 91 -11.74 14.26 13.26
C LEU A 91 -11.50 15.46 12.33
N ILE A 92 -12.57 16.08 11.84
CA ILE A 92 -12.48 17.27 10.97
C ILE A 92 -11.86 18.46 11.73
N GLY A 93 -12.19 18.65 13.01
CA GLY A 93 -11.61 19.70 13.84
C GLY A 93 -10.10 19.52 14.06
N ASP A 94 -9.69 18.29 14.38
CA ASP A 94 -8.31 17.94 14.69
C ASP A 94 -7.43 18.04 13.44
N PHE A 95 -7.84 17.41 12.34
CA PHE A 95 -7.05 17.35 11.11
C PHE A 95 -7.16 18.61 10.25
N GLY A 96 -8.33 19.26 10.24
CA GLY A 96 -8.62 20.42 9.41
C GLY A 96 -8.61 20.09 7.91
N ASN A 97 -8.42 21.12 7.07
CA ASN A 97 -8.33 20.93 5.63
C ASN A 97 -6.94 20.38 5.25
N ILE A 98 -6.83 19.05 5.10
CA ILE A 98 -5.59 18.37 4.69
C ILE A 98 -5.30 18.47 3.19
N PHE A 99 -6.24 18.94 2.38
CA PHE A 99 -6.09 19.07 0.93
C PHE A 99 -5.41 20.38 0.51
N GLN A 100 -5.21 21.31 1.45
CA GLN A 100 -4.54 22.59 1.19
C GLN A 100 -3.03 22.46 0.98
N TYR A 101 -2.43 21.33 1.38
CA TYR A 101 -0.99 21.13 1.34
C TYR A 101 -0.52 20.73 -0.06
N LYS A 102 0.69 21.17 -0.42
CA LYS A 102 1.28 20.87 -1.73
C LYS A 102 1.46 19.37 -1.91
N THR A 103 1.29 18.90 -3.14
CA THR A 103 1.52 17.51 -3.53
C THR A 103 2.64 17.40 -4.55
N ASN A 104 3.31 16.25 -4.57
CA ASN A 104 4.26 15.89 -5.61
C ASN A 104 3.53 15.36 -6.86
N ALA A 105 4.28 15.04 -7.92
CA ALA A 105 3.74 14.51 -9.17
C ALA A 105 2.93 13.20 -9.01
N MET A 106 3.15 12.46 -7.92
CA MET A 106 2.45 11.21 -7.60
C MET A 106 1.23 11.43 -6.68
N GLY A 107 0.84 12.69 -6.42
CA GLY A 107 -0.32 13.03 -5.58
C GLY A 107 -0.09 12.94 -4.06
N TYR A 108 1.10 12.55 -3.63
CA TYR A 108 1.50 12.49 -2.22
C TYR A 108 1.81 13.88 -1.68
N THR A 109 1.48 14.16 -0.41
CA THR A 109 1.79 15.45 0.21
C THR A 109 3.30 15.65 0.30
N ASP A 110 3.76 16.85 -0.05
CA ASP A 110 5.17 17.20 0.11
C ASP A 110 5.62 16.99 1.57
N VAL A 111 6.80 16.39 1.73
CA VAL A 111 7.30 15.96 3.04
C VAL A 111 7.53 17.13 3.99
N ASN A 112 7.90 18.31 3.46
CA ASN A 112 8.11 19.51 4.26
C ASN A 112 6.79 20.18 4.62
N ASP A 113 5.84 20.23 3.69
CA ASP A 113 4.48 20.72 3.98
C ASP A 113 3.81 19.85 5.04
N PHE A 114 3.86 18.52 4.92
CA PHE A 114 3.35 17.63 5.95
C PHE A 114 4.07 17.86 7.28
N TYR A 115 5.40 17.81 7.30
CA TYR A 115 6.14 17.82 8.57
C TYR A 115 6.06 19.19 9.28
N TYR A 116 6.43 20.27 8.60
CA TYR A 116 6.55 21.60 9.23
C TYR A 116 5.22 22.35 9.33
N LYS A 117 4.27 22.12 8.40
CA LYS A 117 3.00 22.85 8.42
C LYS A 117 1.89 22.11 9.13
N TRP A 118 1.91 20.77 9.17
CA TRP A 118 0.84 19.98 9.78
C TRP A 118 1.31 19.18 11.01
N TRP A 119 2.34 18.35 10.87
CA TRP A 119 2.80 17.44 11.91
C TRP A 119 3.29 18.17 13.16
N GLU A 120 4.24 19.11 13.02
CA GLU A 120 4.79 19.83 14.17
C GLU A 120 3.79 20.72 14.90
N LYS A 121 2.71 21.13 14.20
CA LYS A 121 1.69 22.03 14.74
C LYS A 121 0.50 21.31 15.35
N ARG A 122 0.22 20.08 14.90
CA ARG A 122 -1.00 19.33 15.25
C ARG A 122 -0.72 17.84 15.38
N GLY A 123 -0.18 17.22 14.33
CA GLY A 123 -0.07 15.76 14.24
C GLY A 123 0.68 15.10 15.41
N ALA A 124 1.78 15.70 15.88
CA ALA A 124 2.55 15.15 16.99
C ALA A 124 1.76 15.08 18.31
N GLU A 125 0.79 15.98 18.52
CA GLU A 125 -0.07 15.98 19.70
C GLU A 125 -1.22 14.97 19.55
N LEU A 126 -1.76 14.81 18.34
CA LEU A 126 -2.88 13.89 18.06
C LEU A 126 -2.47 12.41 18.13
N PHE A 127 -1.24 12.11 17.72
CA PHE A 127 -0.71 10.74 17.68
C PHE A 127 0.22 10.39 18.84
N GLY A 128 0.67 11.41 19.58
CA GLY A 128 1.55 11.25 20.73
C GLY A 128 0.72 11.17 22.01
N ILE A 129 1.06 10.21 22.85
CA ILE A 129 0.63 10.22 24.24
C ILE A 129 1.45 11.31 24.94
N GLN A 130 0.78 12.36 25.41
CA GLN A 130 1.45 13.38 26.19
C GLN A 130 1.93 12.75 27.48
N ASP A 131 3.23 12.87 27.73
CA ASP A 131 3.80 12.49 29.01
C ASP A 131 3.35 13.53 30.03
N THR A 132 2.26 13.23 30.74
CA THR A 132 1.72 14.07 31.82
C THR A 132 2.65 14.09 33.03
N GLU A 133 3.59 13.14 33.14
CA GLU A 133 4.41 12.90 34.33
C GLU A 133 5.91 13.01 34.09
N ASN A 134 6.34 13.70 33.03
CA ASN A 134 7.74 14.10 32.91
C ASN A 134 8.02 15.38 33.72
N GLU A 135 7.60 15.38 34.98
CA GLU A 135 8.13 16.26 36.03
C GLU A 135 9.33 15.55 36.65
N LEU A 136 10.44 16.29 36.82
CA LEU A 136 11.77 15.81 37.27
C LEU A 136 12.64 15.15 36.18
N ARG A 137 13.03 15.96 35.19
CA ARG A 137 14.22 15.68 34.35
C ARG A 137 15.55 15.85 35.09
N GLU A 138 15.51 16.26 36.35
CA GLU A 138 16.67 16.56 37.19
C GLU A 138 16.57 15.79 38.50
N PHE A 139 17.72 15.41 39.07
CA PHE A 139 17.74 14.82 40.42
C PHE A 139 17.29 15.88 41.41
N ALA A 140 16.18 15.63 42.10
CA ALA A 140 15.74 16.44 43.22
C ALA A 140 16.85 16.49 44.30
N SER A 141 17.15 17.69 44.80
CA SER A 141 17.98 17.82 45.99
C SER A 141 17.24 17.28 47.23
N TYR A 142 17.97 17.07 48.33
CA TYR A 142 17.33 16.67 49.58
C TYR A 142 16.26 17.68 50.04
N GLU A 143 16.53 18.97 49.84
CA GLU A 143 15.60 20.06 50.20
C GLU A 143 14.34 20.02 49.34
N ASP A 144 14.46 19.70 48.04
CA ASP A 144 13.32 19.54 47.13
C ASP A 144 12.45 18.33 47.51
N VAL A 145 13.04 17.23 47.98
CA VAL A 145 12.27 16.05 48.41
C VAL A 145 11.55 16.32 49.73
N VAL A 146 12.17 17.08 50.64
CA VAL A 146 11.57 17.42 51.93
C VAL A 146 10.40 18.40 51.78
N SER A 147 10.46 19.32 50.80
CA SER A 147 9.36 20.25 50.52
C SER A 147 8.13 19.57 49.93
N LEU A 148 8.31 18.45 49.21
CA LEU A 148 7.22 17.65 48.63
C LEU A 148 6.47 16.79 49.66
N LYS A 149 6.99 16.67 50.89
CA LYS A 149 6.44 15.80 51.94
C LYS A 149 5.02 16.18 52.37
N SER A 150 4.59 17.42 52.15
CA SER A 150 3.22 17.87 52.44
C SER A 150 2.24 17.66 51.28
N ASP A 151 2.75 17.42 50.06
CA ASP A 151 1.99 17.56 48.82
C ASP A 151 1.79 16.21 48.10
N ILE A 152 2.50 15.15 48.51
CA ILE A 152 2.42 13.81 47.92
C ILE A 152 2.24 12.77 49.03
N ASP A 153 1.10 12.06 49.01
CA ASP A 153 0.74 11.07 50.03
C ASP A 153 1.40 9.69 49.81
N ASP A 154 1.84 9.36 48.59
CA ASP A 154 2.44 8.07 48.25
C ASP A 154 3.67 8.24 47.32
N TYR A 155 4.87 8.03 47.86
CA TYR A 155 6.13 8.11 47.11
C TYR A 155 7.22 7.20 47.68
N GLU A 156 8.08 6.66 46.80
CA GLU A 156 9.27 5.89 47.17
C GLU A 156 10.56 6.67 46.85
N ILE A 157 11.48 6.75 47.82
CA ILE A 157 12.79 7.40 47.63
C ILE A 157 13.85 6.36 47.24
N LEU A 158 14.52 6.58 46.10
CA LEU A 158 15.63 5.74 45.64
C LEU A 158 16.99 6.39 45.96
N LEU A 159 17.77 5.77 46.87
CA LEU A 159 19.11 6.22 47.23
C LEU A 159 20.19 5.51 46.41
N LEU A 160 21.03 6.27 45.69
CA LEU A 160 22.09 5.74 44.84
C LEU A 160 23.49 6.12 45.34
N PRO A 161 24.35 5.16 45.74
CA PRO A 161 25.72 5.44 46.15
C PRO A 161 26.56 5.94 44.97
N LYS A 162 27.18 7.13 45.11
CA LYS A 162 28.03 7.73 44.06
C LYS A 162 29.26 6.89 43.70
N VAL A 163 29.73 6.05 44.63
CA VAL A 163 30.89 5.16 44.46
C VAL A 163 30.58 3.89 43.66
N MET A 164 29.31 3.61 43.36
CA MET A 164 28.93 2.40 42.64
C MET A 164 29.23 2.53 41.12
N PRO A 165 29.65 1.46 40.43
CA PRO A 165 29.75 1.47 38.99
C PRO A 165 28.39 1.72 38.31
N LYS A 166 28.36 2.53 37.24
CA LYS A 166 27.13 2.87 36.51
C LYS A 166 26.36 1.64 35.99
N THR A 167 27.07 0.59 35.62
CA THR A 167 26.48 -0.68 35.16
C THR A 167 25.72 -1.40 36.27
N GLU A 168 26.30 -1.45 37.46
CA GLU A 168 25.69 -2.05 38.64
C GLU A 168 24.51 -1.21 39.15
N MET A 169 24.64 0.13 39.14
CA MET A 169 23.52 1.03 39.42
C MET A 169 22.34 0.74 38.49
N ARG A 170 22.54 0.72 37.15
CA ARG A 170 21.47 0.42 36.18
C ARG A 170 20.78 -0.91 36.46
N LYS A 171 21.54 -1.95 36.80
CA LYS A 171 21.00 -3.28 37.09
C LYS A 171 20.13 -3.27 38.36
N ARG A 172 20.58 -2.58 39.42
CA ARG A 172 19.83 -2.49 40.69
C ARG A 172 18.59 -1.61 40.58
N VAL A 173 18.73 -0.44 39.96
CA VAL A 173 17.59 0.45 39.66
C VAL A 173 16.56 -0.27 38.80
N GLY A 174 17.01 -0.98 37.75
CA GLY A 174 16.10 -1.78 36.91
C GLY A 174 15.31 -2.81 37.71
N LYS A 175 15.96 -3.54 38.63
CA LYS A 175 15.28 -4.50 39.51
C LYS A 175 14.25 -3.84 40.44
N LEU A 176 14.60 -2.68 41.02
CA LEU A 176 13.71 -1.94 41.93
C LEU A 176 12.49 -1.38 41.18
N ILE A 177 12.70 -0.80 39.99
CA ILE A 177 11.60 -0.35 39.13
C ILE A 177 10.68 -1.53 38.77
N THR A 178 11.25 -2.72 38.49
CA THR A 178 10.45 -3.91 38.15
C THR A 178 9.60 -4.41 39.34
N SER A 179 9.96 -4.07 40.58
CA SER A 179 9.18 -4.45 41.77
C SER A 179 8.06 -3.46 42.13
N ILE A 180 8.05 -2.27 41.54
CA ILE A 180 6.97 -1.29 41.70
C ILE A 180 5.77 -1.81 40.91
N LYS A 181 4.64 -2.01 41.60
CA LYS A 181 3.45 -2.72 41.05
C LYS A 181 2.55 -1.85 40.16
N GLU A 182 2.77 -0.55 40.13
CA GLU A 182 1.94 0.37 39.36
C GLU A 182 2.64 0.78 38.07
N ASP A 183 2.28 0.09 36.98
CA ASP A 183 2.35 0.74 35.67
C ASP A 183 1.13 1.67 35.61
N ALA A 184 1.34 2.96 35.90
CA ALA A 184 0.34 3.97 35.59
C ALA A 184 -0.04 3.83 34.11
N ASP A 185 -1.35 3.70 33.84
CA ASP A 185 -1.83 3.66 32.46
C ASP A 185 -1.44 4.97 31.79
N ARG A 186 -0.53 4.89 30.82
CA ARG A 186 -0.01 6.06 30.09
C ARG A 186 -1.11 6.73 29.26
N GLY A 187 -2.30 6.13 29.18
CA GLY A 187 -3.39 6.59 28.36
C GLY A 187 -3.22 6.20 26.90
N GLU A 188 -4.22 6.53 26.09
CA GLU A 188 -4.23 6.27 24.66
C GLU A 188 -4.07 7.58 23.88
N ALA A 189 -3.41 7.51 22.72
CA ALA A 189 -3.41 8.62 21.77
C ALA A 189 -4.83 8.84 21.21
N ASP A 190 -5.15 10.06 20.78
CA ASP A 190 -6.46 10.35 20.18
C ASP A 190 -6.75 9.52 18.92
N TYR A 191 -5.69 9.14 18.20
CA TYR A 191 -5.74 8.35 16.97
C TYR A 191 -4.74 7.18 17.03
N PRO A 192 -5.10 6.08 17.71
CA PRO A 192 -4.20 4.95 17.87
C PRO A 192 -4.01 4.18 16.55
N ILE A 193 -2.84 3.57 16.41
CA ILE A 193 -2.57 2.56 15.38
C ILE A 193 -3.03 1.23 15.94
N VAL A 194 -3.91 0.53 15.21
CA VAL A 194 -4.61 -0.66 15.73
C VAL A 194 -3.73 -1.92 15.76
N SER A 195 -2.76 -2.02 14.85
CA SER A 195 -1.90 -3.20 14.71
C SER A 195 -0.49 -2.90 15.20
N ASP A 196 0.08 -3.77 16.04
CA ASP A 196 1.46 -3.70 16.55
C ASP A 196 2.51 -4.08 15.51
N ARG A 197 2.09 -4.58 14.33
CA ARG A 197 2.97 -5.05 13.26
C ARG A 197 2.55 -4.44 11.93
N VAL A 198 2.94 -3.18 11.72
CA VAL A 198 2.66 -2.49 10.46
C VAL A 198 3.88 -2.50 9.55
N ASP A 199 3.73 -3.08 8.36
CA ASP A 199 4.66 -2.89 7.25
C ASP A 199 4.20 -1.70 6.38
N VAL A 200 4.92 -0.59 6.53
CA VAL A 200 4.68 0.67 5.82
C VAL A 200 4.82 0.53 4.31
N GLU A 201 5.77 -0.28 3.84
CA GLU A 201 5.97 -0.45 2.40
C GLU A 201 4.74 -1.16 1.78
N SER A 202 4.24 -2.20 2.45
CA SER A 202 2.99 -2.84 2.04
C SER A 202 1.80 -1.89 2.07
N LEU A 203 1.68 -0.99 3.06
CA LEU A 203 0.60 0.02 3.08
C LEU A 203 0.73 1.03 1.93
N ARG A 204 1.95 1.44 1.60
CA ARG A 204 2.20 2.31 0.46
C ARG A 204 1.81 1.63 -0.85
N ASN A 205 2.24 0.39 -1.06
CA ASN A 205 1.85 -0.41 -2.23
C ASN A 205 0.33 -0.56 -2.34
N CYS A 206 -0.37 -0.76 -1.22
CA CYS A 206 -1.84 -0.79 -1.22
C CYS A 206 -2.43 0.54 -1.71
N LEU A 207 -1.88 1.68 -1.27
CA LEU A 207 -2.37 3.00 -1.66
C LEU A 207 -2.07 3.31 -3.14
N GLU A 208 -0.89 2.96 -3.63
CA GLU A 208 -0.54 3.13 -5.06
C GLU A 208 -1.42 2.27 -5.96
N VAL A 209 -1.70 1.02 -5.56
CA VAL A 209 -2.70 0.17 -6.26
C VAL A 209 -4.09 0.81 -6.23
N TYR A 210 -4.50 1.42 -5.12
CA TYR A 210 -5.78 2.11 -5.02
C TYR A 210 -5.87 3.30 -5.98
N ASP A 211 -4.86 4.17 -5.96
CA ASP A 211 -4.81 5.36 -6.81
C ASP A 211 -4.86 4.95 -8.30
N LEU A 212 -4.05 3.96 -8.72
CA LEU A 212 -4.09 3.44 -10.10
C LEU A 212 -5.43 2.79 -10.46
N MET A 213 -6.03 2.00 -9.58
CA MET A 213 -7.29 1.30 -9.87
C MET A 213 -8.53 2.21 -9.84
N THR A 214 -8.43 3.41 -9.26
CA THR A 214 -9.52 4.39 -9.20
C THR A 214 -9.38 5.55 -10.19
N ASP A 215 -8.18 5.76 -10.73
CA ASP A 215 -7.96 6.75 -11.78
C ASP A 215 -8.77 6.40 -13.05
N LYS A 216 -9.71 7.28 -13.41
CA LYS A 216 -10.57 7.12 -14.59
C LYS A 216 -9.79 7.18 -15.90
N ASN A 217 -8.60 7.78 -15.90
CA ASN A 217 -7.73 7.86 -17.08
C ASN A 217 -6.81 6.65 -17.21
N ASN A 218 -6.69 5.83 -16.16
CA ASN A 218 -5.84 4.66 -16.19
C ASN A 218 -6.47 3.55 -17.04
N LYS A 219 -5.71 3.04 -18.01
CA LYS A 219 -6.10 1.94 -18.90
C LYS A 219 -5.47 0.60 -18.50
N LEU A 220 -4.63 0.59 -17.46
CA LEU A 220 -3.95 -0.61 -17.01
C LEU A 220 -4.96 -1.63 -16.42
N THR A 221 -4.77 -2.89 -16.79
CA THR A 221 -5.43 -4.03 -16.16
C THR A 221 -4.88 -4.26 -14.76
N ALA A 222 -5.61 -4.99 -13.93
CA ALA A 222 -5.16 -5.33 -12.58
C ALA A 222 -3.78 -6.03 -12.54
N VAL A 223 -3.40 -6.76 -13.59
CA VAL A 223 -2.11 -7.44 -13.69
C VAL A 223 -1.00 -6.46 -14.02
N GLU A 224 -1.26 -5.49 -14.89
CA GLU A 224 -0.32 -4.41 -15.22
C GLU A 224 -0.11 -3.49 -14.01
N VAL A 225 -1.18 -3.17 -13.27
CA VAL A 225 -1.08 -2.44 -12.00
C VAL A 225 -0.17 -3.18 -11.00
N TYR A 226 -0.28 -4.51 -10.90
CA TYR A 226 0.61 -5.29 -10.04
C TYR A 226 2.07 -5.18 -10.48
N ALA A 227 2.30 -5.30 -11.79
CA ALA A 227 3.64 -5.24 -12.38
C ALA A 227 4.29 -3.87 -12.16
N GLU A 228 3.51 -2.79 -12.27
CA GLU A 228 3.97 -1.41 -12.05
C GLU A 228 4.39 -1.17 -10.59
N VAL A 229 3.55 -1.62 -9.63
CA VAL A 229 3.76 -1.30 -8.20
C VAL A 229 4.72 -2.26 -7.51
N ILE A 230 4.60 -3.57 -7.77
CA ILE A 230 5.34 -4.61 -7.03
C ILE A 230 6.38 -5.30 -7.93
N GLY A 231 6.10 -5.40 -9.22
CA GLY A 231 6.90 -6.18 -10.15
C GLY A 231 6.45 -7.64 -10.25
N ILE A 232 6.72 -8.25 -11.40
CA ILE A 232 6.45 -9.66 -11.65
C ILE A 232 7.62 -10.53 -11.19
N LYS A 233 7.31 -11.74 -10.70
CA LYS A 233 8.32 -12.74 -10.35
C LYS A 233 9.18 -13.10 -11.56
N ALA A 234 10.46 -13.36 -11.31
CA ALA A 234 11.42 -13.73 -12.34
C ALA A 234 10.96 -14.94 -13.16
N GLU A 235 10.44 -15.98 -12.51
CA GLU A 235 9.88 -17.20 -13.13
C GLU A 235 8.69 -16.95 -14.07
N HIS A 236 8.03 -15.79 -13.97
CA HIS A 236 6.89 -15.43 -14.79
C HIS A 236 7.21 -14.40 -15.89
N LYS A 237 8.47 -13.96 -16.03
CA LYS A 237 8.86 -12.94 -17.02
C LYS A 237 8.60 -13.37 -18.46
N ASP A 238 8.87 -14.63 -18.76
CA ASP A 238 8.75 -15.18 -20.12
C ASP A 238 7.32 -15.65 -20.46
N LEU A 239 6.39 -15.58 -19.50
CA LEU A 239 5.01 -16.01 -19.69
C LEU A 239 4.16 -15.01 -20.50
N ASP A 240 4.67 -13.81 -20.78
CA ASP A 240 3.99 -12.74 -21.51
C ASP A 240 2.52 -12.55 -21.04
N LEU A 241 2.40 -12.08 -19.80
CA LEU A 241 1.13 -11.98 -19.05
C LEU A 241 0.14 -10.96 -19.64
N PHE A 242 0.64 -10.05 -20.48
CA PHE A 242 -0.08 -8.87 -20.94
C PHE A 242 -0.81 -9.10 -22.26
N THR A 243 -0.27 -9.95 -23.15
CA THR A 243 -0.95 -10.33 -24.41
C THR A 243 -2.31 -10.99 -24.14
N ASP A 244 -3.37 -10.49 -24.82
CA ASP A 244 -4.71 -11.09 -24.77
C ASP A 244 -4.66 -12.49 -25.40
N ALA A 245 -5.09 -13.52 -24.66
CA ALA A 245 -5.19 -14.90 -25.13
C ALA A 245 -6.06 -15.06 -26.39
N ARG A 246 -6.97 -14.10 -26.64
CA ARG A 246 -7.87 -14.07 -27.79
C ARG A 246 -7.28 -13.30 -28.98
N SER A 247 -6.16 -12.60 -28.79
CA SER A 247 -5.43 -11.99 -29.91
C SER A 247 -4.78 -13.07 -30.76
N GLU A 248 -4.36 -12.72 -31.97
CA GLU A 248 -3.74 -13.69 -32.88
C GLU A 248 -2.44 -14.24 -32.29
N ARG A 249 -1.67 -13.40 -31.57
CA ARG A 249 -0.48 -13.83 -30.82
C ARG A 249 -0.81 -14.68 -29.61
N GLY A 250 -1.85 -14.28 -28.87
CA GLY A 250 -2.38 -15.10 -27.79
C GLY A 250 -2.70 -16.50 -28.29
N MET A 251 -3.40 -16.59 -29.42
CA MET A 251 -3.76 -17.86 -30.05
C MET A 251 -2.53 -18.68 -30.45
N LEU A 252 -1.56 -18.08 -31.15
CA LEU A 252 -0.32 -18.76 -31.59
C LEU A 252 0.48 -19.38 -30.46
N ARG A 253 0.45 -18.75 -29.28
CA ARG A 253 1.17 -19.21 -28.09
C ARG A 253 0.37 -20.23 -27.28
N ASP A 254 -0.93 -20.02 -27.16
CA ASP A 254 -1.79 -20.78 -26.25
C ASP A 254 -2.27 -22.10 -26.80
N TRP A 255 -2.33 -22.22 -28.12
CA TRP A 255 -3.04 -23.31 -28.76
C TRP A 255 -2.14 -24.04 -29.73
N ARG A 256 -2.25 -25.37 -29.69
CA ARG A 256 -1.71 -26.26 -30.71
C ARG A 256 -2.83 -27.09 -31.30
N VAL A 257 -2.61 -27.58 -32.52
CA VAL A 257 -3.54 -28.49 -33.19
C VAL A 257 -3.23 -29.91 -32.74
N GLY A 258 -4.20 -30.58 -32.14
CA GLY A 258 -4.12 -32.00 -31.79
C GLY A 258 -4.29 -32.91 -33.00
N LEU A 259 -4.26 -34.22 -32.76
CA LEU A 259 -4.44 -35.21 -33.83
C LEU A 259 -5.93 -35.40 -34.16
N LEU A 260 -6.26 -35.28 -35.43
CA LEU A 260 -7.56 -35.68 -35.97
C LEU A 260 -7.66 -37.22 -35.95
N LYS A 261 -8.75 -37.77 -35.41
CA LYS A 261 -8.92 -39.23 -35.23
C LYS A 261 -10.28 -39.72 -35.72
N GLY A 262 -10.33 -40.98 -36.13
CA GLY A 262 -11.55 -41.69 -36.52
C GLY A 262 -12.20 -41.12 -37.79
N LYS A 263 -13.51 -41.32 -37.96
CA LYS A 263 -14.26 -40.96 -39.17
C LYS A 263 -14.12 -39.50 -39.65
N LYS A 264 -13.72 -38.58 -38.76
CA LYS A 264 -13.46 -37.18 -39.13
C LYS A 264 -12.16 -36.99 -39.92
N ALA A 265 -11.18 -37.89 -39.73
CA ALA A 265 -9.91 -37.86 -40.45
C ALA A 265 -10.05 -38.30 -41.91
N ASP A 266 -11.05 -39.12 -42.20
CA ASP A 266 -11.31 -39.67 -43.53
C ASP A 266 -12.38 -38.85 -44.30
N ASP A 267 -12.95 -37.81 -43.68
CA ASP A 267 -13.98 -36.95 -44.28
C ASP A 267 -13.33 -35.78 -45.04
N GLU A 268 -12.96 -36.02 -46.30
CA GLU A 268 -12.35 -35.03 -47.19
C GLU A 268 -13.18 -33.75 -47.33
N MET A 269 -14.52 -33.86 -47.31
CA MET A 269 -15.40 -32.69 -47.43
C MET A 269 -15.33 -31.82 -46.18
N LEU A 270 -15.31 -32.43 -44.99
CA LEU A 270 -15.13 -31.73 -43.73
C LEU A 270 -13.75 -31.05 -43.65
N ILE A 271 -12.69 -31.74 -44.07
CA ILE A 271 -11.33 -31.19 -44.12
C ILE A 271 -11.27 -29.99 -45.08
N GLY A 272 -11.86 -30.11 -46.28
CA GLY A 272 -11.94 -29.03 -47.25
C GLY A 272 -12.64 -27.79 -46.69
N LYS A 273 -13.80 -27.97 -46.03
CA LYS A 273 -14.53 -26.88 -45.37
C LYS A 273 -13.71 -26.21 -44.26
N ALA A 274 -12.99 -26.99 -43.46
CA ALA A 274 -12.15 -26.49 -42.38
C ALA A 274 -10.98 -25.65 -42.92
N LEU A 275 -10.32 -26.08 -43.99
CA LEU A 275 -9.25 -25.33 -44.65
C LEU A 275 -9.76 -24.02 -45.26
N THR A 276 -10.92 -24.05 -45.94
CA THR A 276 -11.54 -22.84 -46.48
C THR A 276 -11.89 -21.85 -45.37
N TYR A 277 -12.48 -22.33 -44.26
CA TYR A 277 -12.79 -21.50 -43.10
C TYR A 277 -11.54 -20.84 -42.53
N ALA A 278 -10.46 -21.60 -42.33
CA ALA A 278 -9.21 -21.12 -41.76
C ALA A 278 -8.60 -19.99 -42.60
N LYS A 279 -8.46 -20.21 -43.93
CA LYS A 279 -7.94 -19.21 -44.88
C LYS A 279 -8.77 -17.93 -44.87
N GLN A 280 -10.09 -18.07 -44.95
CA GLN A 280 -11.00 -16.91 -44.93
C GLN A 280 -10.86 -16.12 -43.62
N LYS A 281 -10.66 -16.81 -42.49
CA LYS A 281 -10.56 -16.16 -41.18
C LYS A 281 -9.26 -15.37 -41.03
N VAL A 282 -8.12 -15.95 -41.43
CA VAL A 282 -6.81 -15.26 -41.43
C VAL A 282 -6.84 -14.06 -42.38
N GLN A 283 -7.37 -14.24 -43.60
CA GLN A 283 -7.52 -13.14 -44.56
C GLN A 283 -8.41 -12.02 -44.01
N TRP A 284 -9.55 -12.36 -43.41
CA TRP A 284 -10.46 -11.38 -42.81
C TRP A 284 -9.76 -10.58 -41.71
N ARG A 285 -9.06 -11.24 -40.78
CA ARG A 285 -8.29 -10.56 -39.73
C ARG A 285 -7.19 -9.67 -40.30
N THR A 286 -6.45 -10.17 -41.30
CA THR A 286 -5.38 -9.42 -41.97
C THR A 286 -5.92 -8.13 -42.60
N LYS A 287 -7.11 -8.19 -43.22
CA LYS A 287 -7.79 -6.99 -43.76
C LYS A 287 -8.24 -6.02 -42.67
N GLN A 288 -8.64 -6.50 -41.49
CA GLN A 288 -9.02 -5.65 -40.36
C GLN A 288 -7.83 -4.91 -39.72
N ARG A 289 -6.59 -5.41 -39.87
CA ARG A 289 -5.39 -4.76 -39.32
C ARG A 289 -5.10 -3.36 -39.90
N VAL A 290 -5.68 -3.01 -41.05
CA VAL A 290 -5.38 -1.76 -41.78
C VAL A 290 -6.21 -0.55 -41.31
N LYS A 291 -6.96 -0.63 -40.20
CA LYS A 291 -7.79 0.50 -39.71
C LYS A 291 -7.37 1.10 -38.36
N GLY A 292 -6.25 0.69 -37.78
CA GLY A 292 -5.73 1.26 -36.54
C GLY A 292 -4.55 2.20 -36.80
N GLN A 293 -4.82 3.50 -36.98
CA GLN A 293 -3.83 4.54 -36.70
C GLN A 293 -3.85 4.78 -35.19
N ASN A 294 -2.92 4.19 -34.44
CA ASN A 294 -2.40 4.82 -33.22
C ASN A 294 -1.16 4.08 -32.72
N GLU A 295 -0.16 4.89 -32.38
CA GLU A 295 1.11 4.53 -31.77
C GLU A 295 0.89 4.27 -30.27
N ASP A 296 0.35 3.12 -29.90
CA ASP A 296 0.39 2.67 -28.50
C ASP A 296 1.55 1.68 -28.30
N ILE A 297 2.33 1.95 -27.25
CA ILE A 297 3.68 1.45 -26.93
C ILE A 297 3.73 -0.05 -26.58
N TRP A 298 2.61 -0.75 -26.61
CA TRP A 298 2.50 -2.17 -26.25
C TRP A 298 2.27 -3.03 -27.50
N VAL A 299 3.38 -3.59 -28.01
CA VAL A 299 3.59 -4.21 -29.32
C VAL A 299 2.75 -5.51 -29.55
N ASP A 300 1.44 -5.39 -29.79
CA ASP A 300 0.61 -6.43 -30.45
C ASP A 300 0.21 -6.00 -31.89
N THR A 301 0.78 -4.90 -32.39
CA THR A 301 0.41 -4.28 -33.68
C THR A 301 1.37 -4.61 -34.82
N ARG A 302 2.55 -5.23 -34.58
CA ARG A 302 3.44 -5.61 -35.69
C ARG A 302 2.78 -6.64 -36.60
N LYS A 303 3.17 -6.58 -37.88
CA LYS A 303 2.76 -7.58 -38.86
C LYS A 303 3.23 -8.96 -38.42
N LEU A 304 2.34 -9.95 -38.52
CA LEU A 304 2.73 -11.35 -38.35
C LEU A 304 3.66 -11.76 -39.50
N THR A 305 4.64 -12.61 -39.19
CA THR A 305 5.48 -13.27 -40.18
C THR A 305 4.66 -14.24 -41.00
N LYS A 306 5.21 -14.70 -42.12
CA LYS A 306 4.56 -15.71 -42.96
C LYS A 306 4.29 -16.99 -42.15
N ASP A 307 5.27 -17.44 -41.38
CA ASP A 307 5.18 -18.63 -40.54
C ASP A 307 4.11 -18.49 -39.45
N GLU A 308 4.03 -17.32 -38.80
CA GLU A 308 2.98 -17.01 -37.82
C GLU A 308 1.58 -17.03 -38.46
N LEU A 309 1.43 -16.58 -39.71
CA LEU A 309 0.14 -16.63 -40.42
C LEU A 309 -0.26 -18.07 -40.77
N GLU A 310 0.70 -18.89 -41.22
CA GLU A 310 0.48 -20.31 -41.51
C GLU A 310 0.10 -21.09 -40.24
N GLN A 311 0.79 -20.84 -39.14
CA GLN A 311 0.44 -21.41 -37.83
C GLN A 311 -0.94 -20.97 -37.36
N LEU A 312 -1.31 -19.69 -37.56
CA LEU A 312 -2.62 -19.18 -37.20
C LEU A 312 -3.73 -19.83 -38.04
N GLU A 313 -3.48 -20.08 -39.33
CA GLU A 313 -4.36 -20.84 -40.21
C GLU A 313 -4.59 -22.25 -39.66
N LEU A 314 -3.52 -22.96 -39.27
CA LEU A 314 -3.61 -24.27 -38.62
C LEU A 314 -4.45 -24.22 -37.34
N ILE A 315 -4.29 -23.19 -36.51
CA ILE A 315 -5.08 -23.02 -35.29
C ILE A 315 -6.57 -22.81 -35.61
N TYR A 316 -6.92 -22.00 -36.61
CA TYR A 316 -8.32 -21.84 -37.02
C TYR A 316 -8.91 -23.13 -37.62
N TYR A 317 -8.10 -23.91 -38.36
CA TYR A 317 -8.46 -25.24 -38.83
C TYR A 317 -8.77 -26.18 -37.65
N GLY A 318 -7.85 -26.26 -36.68
CA GLY A 318 -8.05 -27.05 -35.47
C GLY A 318 -9.28 -26.60 -34.67
N LYS A 319 -9.56 -25.28 -34.64
CA LYS A 319 -10.75 -24.71 -33.98
C LYS A 319 -12.04 -25.18 -34.63
N TYR A 320 -12.09 -25.18 -35.97
CA TYR A 320 -13.26 -25.63 -36.72
C TYR A 320 -13.57 -27.10 -36.47
N LEU A 321 -12.53 -27.93 -36.39
CA LEU A 321 -12.65 -29.38 -36.18
C LEU A 321 -12.82 -29.78 -34.71
N GLY A 322 -12.63 -28.84 -33.78
CA GLY A 322 -12.73 -29.09 -32.33
C GLY A 322 -11.56 -29.90 -31.77
N ILE A 323 -10.37 -29.75 -32.35
CA ILE A 323 -9.14 -30.48 -31.98
C ILE A 323 -8.05 -29.57 -31.42
N LEU A 324 -8.41 -28.38 -30.95
CA LEU A 324 -7.45 -27.49 -30.31
C LEU A 324 -7.12 -27.97 -28.90
N GLU A 325 -5.82 -28.07 -28.64
CA GLU A 325 -5.28 -28.36 -27.32
C GLU A 325 -4.56 -27.13 -26.77
N LYS A 326 -4.72 -26.89 -25.47
CA LYS A 326 -3.95 -25.85 -24.80
C LYS A 326 -2.50 -26.29 -24.65
N THR A 327 -1.57 -25.36 -24.86
CA THR A 327 -0.16 -25.59 -24.53
C THR A 327 0.01 -25.60 -23.00
N PRO A 328 0.98 -26.34 -22.44
CA PRO A 328 1.28 -26.30 -21.01
C PRO A 328 1.56 -24.86 -20.51
N GLN A 329 2.27 -24.07 -21.33
CA GLN A 329 2.53 -22.65 -21.07
C GLN A 329 1.24 -21.80 -20.97
N SER A 330 0.18 -22.18 -21.69
CA SER A 330 -1.12 -21.51 -21.57
C SER A 330 -1.69 -21.63 -20.17
N GLU A 331 -1.61 -22.83 -19.58
CA GLU A 331 -2.13 -23.08 -18.23
C GLU A 331 -1.30 -22.35 -17.17
N GLU A 332 0.02 -22.39 -17.29
CA GLU A 332 0.93 -21.66 -16.41
C GLU A 332 0.68 -20.14 -16.46
N ARG A 333 0.55 -19.58 -17.66
CA ARG A 333 0.23 -18.16 -17.82
C ARG A 333 -1.12 -17.82 -17.20
N VAL A 334 -2.15 -18.63 -17.41
CA VAL A 334 -3.48 -18.38 -16.83
C VAL A 334 -3.41 -18.40 -15.29
N LYS A 335 -2.70 -19.36 -14.71
CA LYS A 335 -2.48 -19.44 -13.26
C LYS A 335 -1.74 -18.20 -12.75
N ALA A 336 -0.65 -17.80 -13.40
CA ALA A 336 0.12 -16.60 -13.04
C ALA A 336 -0.72 -15.32 -13.17
N LYS A 337 -1.45 -15.15 -14.28
CA LYS A 337 -2.32 -13.99 -14.51
C LYS A 337 -3.42 -13.87 -13.45
N ASN A 338 -4.03 -15.00 -13.09
CA ASN A 338 -5.03 -15.04 -12.01
C ASN A 338 -4.42 -14.73 -10.65
N TYR A 339 -3.22 -15.25 -10.35
CA TYR A 339 -2.51 -14.93 -9.11
C TYR A 339 -2.29 -13.42 -8.96
N TYR A 340 -1.72 -12.77 -9.98
CA TYR A 340 -1.45 -11.33 -9.94
C TYR A 340 -2.73 -10.51 -9.87
N LYS A 341 -3.75 -10.86 -10.66
CA LYS A 341 -5.07 -10.22 -10.60
C LYS A 341 -5.65 -10.28 -9.18
N MET A 342 -5.64 -11.46 -8.55
CA MET A 342 -6.16 -11.64 -7.19
C MET A 342 -5.29 -10.94 -6.14
N ALA A 343 -3.98 -10.86 -6.35
CA ALA A 343 -3.09 -10.11 -5.47
C ALA A 343 -3.40 -8.61 -5.53
N THR A 344 -3.60 -8.03 -6.72
CA THR A 344 -3.99 -6.62 -6.90
C THR A 344 -5.31 -6.31 -6.20
N TYR A 345 -6.34 -7.14 -6.39
CA TYR A 345 -7.63 -6.90 -5.72
C TYR A 345 -7.54 -7.02 -4.19
N ARG A 346 -6.67 -7.89 -3.67
CA ARG A 346 -6.41 -7.96 -2.23
C ARG A 346 -5.80 -6.66 -1.70
N LEU A 347 -4.78 -6.12 -2.38
CA LEU A 347 -4.16 -4.84 -2.02
C LEU A 347 -5.16 -3.68 -2.12
N PHE A 348 -5.93 -3.64 -3.21
CA PHE A 348 -6.99 -2.66 -3.42
C PHE A 348 -8.04 -2.66 -2.30
N ASN A 349 -8.52 -3.85 -1.92
CA ASN A 349 -9.51 -3.99 -0.85
C ASN A 349 -8.91 -3.65 0.52
N LYS A 350 -7.64 -3.98 0.76
CA LYS A 350 -6.90 -3.58 1.97
C LYS A 350 -6.78 -2.06 2.05
N ALA A 351 -6.51 -1.39 0.93
CA ALA A 351 -6.48 0.06 0.87
C ALA A 351 -7.86 0.66 1.23
N LYS A 352 -8.94 0.17 0.60
CA LYS A 352 -10.32 0.59 0.91
C LYS A 352 -10.69 0.40 2.38
N ALA A 353 -10.28 -0.71 2.98
CA ALA A 353 -10.52 -0.97 4.41
C ALA A 353 -9.83 0.08 5.27
N ASN A 354 -8.55 0.37 5.01
CA ASN A 354 -7.80 1.39 5.74
C ASN A 354 -8.35 2.81 5.51
N ILE A 355 -8.81 3.16 4.31
CA ILE A 355 -9.49 4.45 4.04
C ILE A 355 -10.76 4.58 4.91
N LYS A 356 -11.54 3.50 5.01
CA LYS A 356 -12.73 3.47 5.89
C LYS A 356 -12.36 3.48 7.38
N ALA A 357 -11.21 2.93 7.75
CA ALA A 357 -10.72 2.96 9.13
C ALA A 357 -10.32 4.38 9.54
N VAL A 358 -9.59 5.12 8.69
CA VAL A 358 -9.16 6.50 9.01
C VAL A 358 -10.36 7.46 9.09
N GLU A 359 -11.42 7.21 8.32
CA GLU A 359 -12.71 7.92 8.45
C GLU A 359 -13.35 7.77 9.84
N LYS A 360 -12.96 6.74 10.60
CA LYS A 360 -13.40 6.47 11.97
C LYS A 360 -12.36 6.84 13.02
N GLY A 361 -11.21 7.39 12.62
CA GLY A 361 -10.10 7.71 13.51
C GLY A 361 -9.17 6.54 13.83
N MET A 362 -9.22 5.44 13.08
CA MET A 362 -8.41 4.23 13.30
C MET A 362 -7.53 3.95 12.08
N PHE A 363 -6.43 3.21 12.24
CA PHE A 363 -5.59 2.84 11.10
C PHE A 363 -4.83 1.54 11.32
N GLY A 364 -4.62 0.79 10.25
CA GLY A 364 -3.93 -0.51 10.29
C GLY A 364 -4.86 -1.72 10.46
N GLU A 365 -6.18 -1.59 10.33
CA GLU A 365 -7.14 -2.71 10.43
C GLU A 365 -6.90 -3.83 9.39
N GLY A 366 -6.16 -3.53 8.30
CA GLY A 366 -5.87 -4.48 7.23
C GLY A 366 -4.51 -5.17 7.30
N HIS A 367 -3.71 -4.98 8.36
CA HIS A 367 -2.32 -5.49 8.45
C HIS A 367 -2.10 -6.51 9.56
#